data_AF-D2VF32-F1
#
_entry.id   AF-D2VF32-F1
#
_cell.length_a   1.000
_cell.length_b   1.000
_cell.length_c   1.000
_cell.angle_alpha   90.00
_cell.angle_beta   90.00
_cell.angle_gamma   90.00
#
_symmetry.space_group_name_H-M   'P 1'
#
loop_
_entity.id
_entity.type
_entity.pdbx_description
1 polymer ?
#
loop_
_entity_poly.entity_id
_entity_poly.type
_entity_poly.pdbx_seq_one_letter_code
_entity_poly.pdbx_strand_id
1 'polypeptide(L)'
;MSSNVTVSFPGDGFVNVSSVNAFPPIWGPAASMANSGFYLCLFIIYFICFGLLLSLIRNRIKHQHVSSEKKVGEGIMKRNHIIMFLLAGSMVAIQCINLLIRIVNDILFIRARIIVERGERVSYSHYMAIWVTAGFSSFFMFLNFIMLFVILFFVQMVL
;
A
#
# COMPACT_ATOMS: atom_id res chain seq x y z
N MET A 1 41.23 8.99 16.04
CA MET A 1 41.27 8.98 14.57
C MET A 1 40.03 8.25 14.08
N SER A 2 39.04 8.99 13.57
CA SER A 2 37.85 8.39 12.96
C SER A 2 38.26 7.78 11.61
N SER A 3 38.26 6.46 11.52
CA SER A 3 38.37 5.77 10.24
C SER A 3 37.16 6.17 9.40
N ASN A 4 37.39 6.99 8.38
CA ASN A 4 36.43 7.20 7.30
C ASN A 4 36.11 5.84 6.71
N VAL A 5 34.94 5.29 7.03
CA VAL A 5 34.41 4.10 6.39
C VAL A 5 34.00 4.52 4.98
N THR A 6 34.97 4.51 4.07
CA THR A 6 34.69 4.55 2.64
C THR A 6 33.98 3.25 2.29
N VAL A 7 32.67 3.33 2.08
CA VAL A 7 31.87 2.25 1.50
C VAL A 7 32.42 2.01 0.09
N SER A 8 33.36 1.08 -0.05
CA SER A 8 33.86 0.66 -1.35
C SER A 8 32.82 -0.25 -1.99
N PHE A 9 32.19 0.21 -3.06
CA PHE A 9 31.39 -0.64 -3.94
C PHE A 9 32.36 -1.50 -4.75
N PRO A 10 32.45 -2.82 -4.52
CA PRO A 10 33.31 -3.65 -5.35
C PRO A 10 32.73 -3.62 -6.78
N GLY A 11 33.59 -3.35 -7.77
CA GLY A 11 33.23 -3.31 -9.20
C GLY A 11 32.75 -4.65 -9.77
N ASP A 12 32.62 -5.67 -8.92
CA ASP A 12 32.26 -7.04 -9.26
C ASP A 12 30.73 -7.25 -9.33
N GLY A 13 29.93 -6.26 -8.93
CA GLY A 13 28.46 -6.32 -8.98
C GLY A 13 27.80 -7.14 -7.86
N PHE A 14 28.53 -7.47 -6.80
CA PHE A 14 28.06 -8.23 -5.64
C PHE A 14 28.24 -7.46 -4.32
N VAL A 15 27.33 -7.64 -3.37
CA VAL A 15 27.42 -7.07 -2.03
C VAL A 15 28.02 -8.11 -1.09
N ASN A 16 29.05 -7.71 -0.33
CA ASN A 16 29.63 -8.56 0.70
C ASN A 16 28.77 -8.51 1.97
N VAL A 17 27.65 -9.23 1.95
CA VAL A 17 26.80 -9.43 3.14
C VAL A 17 27.27 -10.70 3.83
N SER A 18 28.29 -10.59 4.67
CA SER A 18 28.96 -11.74 5.30
C SER A 18 28.16 -12.39 6.44
N SER A 19 27.03 -11.81 6.84
CA SER A 19 26.19 -12.35 7.91
C SER A 19 24.76 -12.60 7.45
N VAL A 20 24.31 -13.85 7.62
CA VAL A 20 22.92 -14.31 7.50
C VAL A 20 21.94 -13.39 8.27
N ASN A 21 22.38 -12.79 9.38
CA ASN A 21 21.61 -11.88 10.23
C ASN A 21 21.25 -10.52 9.61
N ALA A 22 21.87 -10.14 8.48
CA ALA A 22 21.51 -8.91 7.77
C ALA A 22 20.13 -8.99 7.11
N PHE A 23 19.62 -10.20 6.88
CA PHE A 23 18.29 -10.45 6.35
C PHE A 23 17.41 -11.09 7.43
N PRO A 24 16.15 -10.67 7.59
CA PRO A 24 15.25 -11.25 8.56
C PRO A 24 15.05 -12.76 8.30
N PRO A 25 14.77 -13.55 9.34
CA PRO A 25 14.51 -14.96 9.18
C PRO A 25 13.23 -15.18 8.35
N ILE A 26 13.20 -16.27 7.57
CA ILE A 26 12.17 -16.53 6.53
C ILE A 26 10.73 -16.45 7.07
N TRP A 27 10.51 -16.85 8.32
CA TRP A 27 9.18 -16.82 8.94
C TRP A 27 8.60 -15.40 9.05
N GLY A 28 9.44 -14.36 9.18
CA GLY A 28 9.00 -12.96 9.27
C GLY A 28 8.35 -12.48 7.97
N PRO A 29 9.09 -12.44 6.85
CA PRO A 29 8.53 -12.13 5.54
C PRO A 29 7.40 -13.07 5.12
N ALA A 30 7.47 -14.36 5.44
CA ALA A 30 6.39 -15.30 5.12
C ALA A 30 5.07 -14.97 5.85
N ALA A 31 5.14 -14.63 7.15
CA ALA A 31 3.97 -14.19 7.91
C ALA A 31 3.42 -12.86 7.38
N SER A 32 4.30 -11.91 7.02
CA SER A 32 3.91 -10.64 6.38
C SER A 32 3.22 -10.86 5.03
N MET A 33 3.71 -11.79 4.20
CA MET A 33 3.07 -12.15 2.93
C MET A 33 1.68 -12.76 3.15
N ALA A 34 1.54 -13.70 4.10
CA ALA A 34 0.25 -14.30 4.42
C ALA A 34 -0.76 -13.25 4.88
N ASN A 35 -0.34 -12.33 5.74
CA ASN A 35 -1.16 -11.21 6.20
C ASN A 35 -1.58 -10.30 5.03
N SER A 36 -0.63 -9.95 4.16
CA SER A 36 -0.90 -9.14 2.97
C SER A 36 -1.88 -9.80 2.01
N GLY A 37 -1.73 -11.11 1.79
CA GLY A 37 -2.63 -11.91 0.96
C GLY A 37 -4.04 -11.95 1.54
N PHE A 38 -4.18 -12.15 2.84
CA PHE A 38 -5.48 -12.11 3.52
C PHE A 38 -6.20 -10.76 3.35
N TYR A 39 -5.49 -9.65 3.55
CA TYR A 39 -6.07 -8.31 3.34
C TYR A 39 -6.44 -8.03 1.89
N LEU A 40 -5.67 -8.52 0.91
CA LEU A 40 -6.05 -8.38 -0.51
C LEU A 40 -7.37 -9.11 -0.82
N CYS A 41 -7.58 -10.32 -0.27
CA CYS A 41 -8.85 -11.02 -0.40
C CYS A 41 -10.02 -10.22 0.21
N LEU A 42 -9.83 -9.64 1.39
CA LEU A 42 -10.84 -8.78 2.02
C LEU A 42 -11.13 -7.52 1.19
N PHE A 43 -10.11 -6.92 0.58
CA PHE A 43 -10.31 -5.76 -0.28
C PHE A 43 -11.07 -6.09 -1.57
N ILE A 44 -10.91 -7.29 -2.14
CA ILE A 44 -11.74 -7.72 -3.27
C ILE A 44 -13.22 -7.74 -2.88
N ILE A 45 -13.54 -8.33 -1.73
CA ILE A 45 -14.91 -8.35 -1.19
C ILE A 45 -15.41 -6.92 -0.98
N TYR A 46 -14.57 -6.05 -0.41
CA TYR A 46 -14.88 -4.64 -0.21
C TYR A 46 -15.21 -3.93 -1.54
N PHE A 47 -14.41 -4.10 -2.60
CA PHE A 47 -14.68 -3.47 -3.90
C PHE A 47 -15.98 -3.96 -4.54
N ILE A 48 -16.32 -5.24 -4.37
CA ILE A 48 -17.60 -5.79 -4.84
C ILE A 48 -18.76 -5.09 -4.11
N CYS A 49 -18.71 -5.02 -2.78
CA CYS A 49 -19.73 -4.32 -1.99
C CYS A 49 -19.81 -2.83 -2.33
N PHE A 50 -18.66 -2.18 -2.50
CA PHE A 50 -18.54 -0.77 -2.86
C PHE A 50 -19.16 -0.49 -4.23
N GLY A 51 -18.87 -1.32 -5.24
CA GLY A 51 -19.44 -1.21 -6.58
C GLY A 51 -20.95 -1.43 -6.61
N LEU A 52 -21.46 -2.42 -5.85
CA LEU A 52 -22.90 -2.65 -5.69
C LEU A 52 -23.60 -1.44 -5.06
N LEU A 53 -23.01 -0.85 -4.01
CA LEU A 53 -23.57 0.30 -3.32
C LEU A 53 -23.59 1.55 -4.22
N LEU A 54 -22.52 1.78 -5.00
CA LEU A 54 -22.48 2.84 -6.03
C LEU A 54 -23.54 2.65 -7.10
N SER A 55 -23.73 1.42 -7.59
CA SER A 55 -24.76 1.09 -8.59
C SER A 55 -26.17 1.38 -8.05
N LEU A 56 -26.46 0.98 -6.80
CA LEU A 56 -27.72 1.26 -6.14
C LEU A 56 -27.97 2.76 -5.97
N ILE A 57 -26.97 3.53 -5.52
CA ILE A 57 -27.08 4.99 -5.38
C ILE A 57 -27.33 5.64 -6.75
N ARG A 58 -26.59 5.25 -7.78
CA ARG A 58 -26.73 5.79 -9.13
C ARG A 58 -28.12 5.51 -9.71
N ASN A 59 -28.64 4.31 -9.48
CA ASN A 59 -30.00 3.92 -9.91
C ASN A 59 -31.08 4.72 -9.17
N ARG A 60 -30.93 4.94 -7.86
CA ARG A 60 -31.84 5.79 -7.05
C ARG A 60 -31.84 7.25 -7.54
N ILE A 61 -30.67 7.82 -7.83
CA ILE A 61 -30.54 9.20 -8.32
C ILE A 61 -31.20 9.35 -9.70
N LYS A 62 -31.00 8.37 -10.60
CA LYS A 62 -31.61 8.37 -11.94
C LYS A 62 -33.14 8.34 -11.88
N HIS A 63 -33.72 7.56 -10.97
CA HIS A 63 -35.17 7.54 -10.74
C HIS A 63 -35.69 8.83 -10.06
N GLN A 64 -34.92 9.45 -9.18
CA GLN A 64 -35.31 10.67 -8.47
C GLN A 64 -35.34 11.91 -9.38
N HIS A 65 -34.48 11.98 -10.40
CA HIS A 65 -34.45 13.05 -11.39
C HIS A 65 -35.70 13.13 -12.28
N VAL A 66 -36.50 12.05 -12.36
CA VAL A 66 -37.75 12.03 -13.12
C VAL A 66 -38.93 12.60 -12.29
N SER A 67 -38.79 12.77 -10.98
CA SER A 67 -39.92 13.11 -10.09
C SER A 67 -39.83 14.42 -9.28
N SER A 68 -38.75 15.21 -9.33
CA SER A 68 -38.74 16.47 -8.54
C SER A 68 -37.73 17.52 -8.98
N GLU A 69 -38.29 18.61 -9.52
CA GLU A 69 -37.69 19.94 -9.72
C GLU A 69 -37.49 20.73 -8.40
N LYS A 70 -37.61 20.09 -7.23
CA LYS A 70 -37.78 20.79 -5.95
C LYS A 70 -36.95 20.13 -4.86
N LYS A 71 -35.77 20.68 -4.55
CA LYS A 71 -35.09 20.73 -3.23
C LYS A 71 -33.61 21.14 -3.38
N VAL A 72 -33.39 22.45 -3.47
CA VAL A 72 -32.06 23.09 -3.62
C VAL A 72 -31.17 22.93 -2.38
N GLY A 73 -31.71 22.53 -1.21
CA GLY A 73 -30.95 22.31 0.03
C GLY A 73 -30.39 20.89 0.26
N GLU A 74 -31.00 19.83 -0.28
CA GLU A 74 -30.55 18.43 -0.07
C GLU A 74 -29.36 18.03 -0.97
N GLY A 75 -29.10 18.78 -2.04
CA GLY A 75 -28.05 18.46 -3.01
C GLY A 75 -26.62 18.62 -2.48
N ILE A 76 -26.40 19.58 -1.57
CA ILE A 76 -25.07 19.86 -1.00
C ILE A 76 -24.67 18.76 -0.02
N MET A 77 -25.60 18.28 0.82
CA MET A 77 -25.37 17.18 1.75
C MET A 77 -25.07 15.86 1.01
N LYS A 78 -25.83 15.55 -0.06
CA LYS A 78 -25.57 14.37 -0.92
C LYS A 78 -24.22 14.42 -1.64
N ARG A 79 -23.78 15.60 -2.09
CA ARG A 79 -22.50 15.78 -2.78
C ARG A 79 -21.30 15.54 -1.85
N ASN A 80 -21.36 16.00 -0.60
CA ASN A 80 -20.31 15.74 0.39
C ASN A 80 -20.17 14.24 0.72
N HIS A 81 -21.28 13.50 0.85
CA HIS A 81 -21.23 12.05 1.06
C HIS A 81 -20.62 11.30 -0.12
N ILE A 82 -20.90 11.71 -1.36
CA ILE A 82 -20.29 11.11 -2.56
C ILE A 82 -18.78 11.37 -2.58
N ILE A 83 -18.35 12.59 -2.24
CA ILE A 83 -16.92 12.94 -2.15
C ILE A 83 -16.22 12.11 -1.08
N MET A 84 -16.78 12.00 0.13
CA MET A 84 -16.23 11.16 1.20
C MET A 84 -16.15 9.68 0.79
N PHE A 85 -17.16 9.18 0.08
CA PHE A 85 -17.20 7.80 -0.40
C PHE A 85 -16.12 7.53 -1.46
N LEU A 86 -15.91 8.46 -2.39
CA LEU A 86 -14.88 8.36 -3.43
C LEU A 86 -13.48 8.46 -2.82
N LEU A 87 -13.31 9.31 -1.80
CA LEU A 87 -12.05 9.49 -1.08
C LEU A 87 -11.70 8.28 -0.18
N ALA A 88 -12.70 7.61 0.40
CA ALA A 88 -12.52 6.32 1.06
C ALA A 88 -12.11 5.22 0.07
N GLY A 89 -12.76 5.17 -1.11
CA GLY A 89 -12.41 4.22 -2.17
C GLY A 89 -10.98 4.40 -2.69
N SER A 90 -10.53 5.63 -2.90
CA SER A 90 -9.15 5.92 -3.33
C SER A 90 -8.12 5.57 -2.26
N MET A 91 -8.45 5.75 -0.97
CA MET A 91 -7.61 5.30 0.14
C MET A 91 -7.39 3.79 0.12
N VAL A 92 -8.47 3.03 -0.04
CA VAL A 92 -8.38 1.57 -0.13
C VAL A 92 -7.55 1.14 -1.35
N ALA A 93 -7.68 1.82 -2.49
CA ALA A 93 -6.87 1.54 -3.67
C ALA A 93 -5.36 1.77 -3.42
N ILE A 94 -4.99 2.85 -2.73
CA ILE A 94 -3.59 3.13 -2.36
C ILE A 94 -3.07 2.07 -1.39
N GLN A 95 -3.89 1.60 -0.45
CA GLN A 95 -3.51 0.48 0.44
C GLN A 95 -3.28 -0.83 -0.33
N CYS A 96 -4.09 -1.14 -1.34
CA CYS A 96 -3.85 -2.31 -2.18
C CYS A 96 -2.49 -2.25 -2.89
N ILE A 97 -2.12 -1.09 -3.46
CA ILE A 97 -0.82 -0.90 -4.10
C ILE A 97 0.31 -1.09 -3.08
N ASN A 98 0.17 -0.54 -1.88
CA ASN A 98 1.16 -0.72 -0.82
C ASN A 98 1.33 -2.19 -0.43
N LEU A 99 0.23 -2.94 -0.29
CA LEU A 99 0.27 -4.37 0.02
C LEU A 99 0.95 -5.18 -1.10
N LEU A 100 0.71 -4.86 -2.37
CA LEU A 100 1.39 -5.49 -3.50
C LEU A 100 2.90 -5.24 -3.45
N ILE A 101 3.32 -4.00 -3.21
CA ILE A 101 4.74 -3.66 -3.06
C ILE A 101 5.36 -4.38 -1.87
N ARG A 102 4.62 -4.49 -0.76
CA ARG A 102 5.07 -5.24 0.44
C ARG A 102 5.28 -6.72 0.13
N ILE A 103 4.38 -7.35 -0.61
CA ILE A 103 4.54 -8.75 -1.05
C ILE A 103 5.80 -8.90 -1.92
N VAL A 104 6.03 -7.99 -2.87
CA VAL A 104 7.23 -8.02 -3.71
C VAL A 104 8.49 -7.87 -2.85
N ASN A 105 8.50 -6.94 -1.90
CA ASN A 105 9.61 -6.75 -0.98
C ASN A 105 9.89 -8.00 -0.13
N ASP A 106 8.84 -8.61 0.43
CA ASP A 106 8.95 -9.84 1.22
C ASP A 106 9.53 -11.01 0.39
N ILE A 107 9.12 -11.16 -0.87
CA ILE A 107 9.69 -12.16 -1.81
C ILE A 107 11.19 -11.90 -2.02
N LEU A 108 11.59 -10.64 -2.21
CA LEU A 108 12.99 -10.28 -2.41
C LEU A 108 13.84 -10.57 -1.16
N PHE A 109 13.30 -10.31 0.04
CA PHE A 109 13.94 -10.65 1.31
C PHE A 109 14.10 -12.16 1.51
N ILE A 110 13.06 -12.95 1.19
CA ILE A 110 13.14 -14.43 1.25
C ILE A 110 14.22 -14.95 0.31
N ARG A 111 14.26 -14.45 -0.94
CA ARG A 111 15.29 -14.85 -1.91
C ARG A 111 16.70 -14.49 -1.44
N ALA A 112 16.89 -13.27 -0.92
CA ALA A 112 18.20 -12.86 -0.39
C ALA A 112 18.64 -13.74 0.78
N ARG A 113 17.72 -14.07 1.70
CA ARG A 113 17.99 -14.97 2.83
C ARG A 113 18.42 -16.36 2.36
N ILE A 114 17.74 -16.95 1.38
CA ILE A 114 18.08 -18.26 0.81
C ILE A 114 19.46 -18.24 0.16
N ILE A 115 19.82 -17.17 -0.57
CA ILE A 115 21.13 -17.03 -1.23
C ILE A 115 22.24 -16.99 -0.17
N VAL A 116 22.07 -16.18 0.89
CA VAL A 116 23.08 -16.08 1.96
C VAL A 116 23.18 -17.38 2.78
N GLU A 117 22.06 -18.07 3.03
CA GLU A 117 22.06 -19.39 3.69
C GLU A 117 22.78 -20.46 2.86
N ARG A 118 22.85 -20.32 1.54
CA ARG A 118 23.65 -21.16 0.64
C ARG A 118 25.15 -20.79 0.62
N GLY A 119 25.54 -19.74 1.33
CA GLY A 119 26.92 -19.21 1.31
C GLY A 119 27.25 -18.42 0.05
N GLU A 120 26.25 -18.08 -0.78
CA GLU A 120 26.42 -17.29 -1.99
C GLU A 120 26.33 -15.78 -1.69
N ARG A 121 26.95 -14.97 -2.55
CA ARG A 121 26.91 -13.50 -2.43
C ARG A 121 25.67 -12.94 -3.12
N VAL A 122 25.00 -11.97 -2.49
CA VAL A 122 23.85 -11.28 -3.07
C VAL A 122 24.33 -10.28 -4.12
N SER A 123 23.74 -10.29 -5.31
CA SER A 123 24.04 -9.28 -6.34
C SER A 123 23.61 -7.88 -5.89
N TYR A 124 24.38 -6.86 -6.27
CA TYR A 124 24.08 -5.46 -5.99
C TYR A 124 22.71 -5.03 -6.55
N SER A 125 22.32 -5.55 -7.71
CA SER A 125 21.00 -5.28 -8.29
C SER A 125 19.85 -5.78 -7.40
N HIS A 126 20.00 -6.98 -6.84
CA HIS A 126 19.02 -7.57 -5.91
C HIS A 126 18.99 -6.81 -4.58
N TYR A 127 20.16 -6.43 -4.06
CA TYR A 127 20.27 -5.63 -2.84
C TYR A 127 19.60 -4.25 -3.02
N MET A 128 19.89 -3.55 -4.11
CA MET A 128 19.26 -2.26 -4.41
C MET A 128 17.74 -2.41 -4.61
N ALA A 129 17.28 -3.48 -5.26
CA ALA A 129 15.86 -3.75 -5.44
C ALA A 129 15.12 -3.91 -4.10
N ILE A 130 15.73 -4.55 -3.10
CA ILE A 130 15.16 -4.67 -1.74
C ILE A 130 14.99 -3.28 -1.10
N TRP A 131 16.03 -2.46 -1.11
CA TRP A 131 15.98 -1.14 -0.45
C TRP A 131 15.06 -0.16 -1.18
N VAL A 132 15.05 -0.19 -2.52
CA VAL A 132 14.16 0.65 -3.33
C VAL A 132 12.70 0.26 -3.10
N THR A 133 12.37 -1.04 -3.10
CA THR A 133 10.99 -1.49 -2.85
C THR A 133 10.55 -1.23 -1.40
N ALA A 134 11.44 -1.36 -0.42
CA ALA A 134 11.19 -0.96 0.96
C ALA A 134 10.93 0.57 1.08
N GLY A 135 11.69 1.39 0.34
CA GLY A 135 11.48 2.82 0.23
C GLY A 135 10.11 3.18 -0.37
N PHE A 136 9.73 2.51 -1.46
CA PHE A 136 8.39 2.68 -2.05
C PHE A 136 7.28 2.28 -1.08
N SER A 137 7.40 1.13 -0.39
CA SER A 137 6.39 0.73 0.59
C SER A 137 6.25 1.74 1.73
N SER A 138 7.37 2.29 2.22
CA SER A 138 7.37 3.34 3.24
C SER A 138 6.69 4.63 2.75
N PHE A 139 6.95 5.03 1.50
CA PHE A 139 6.31 6.19 0.88
C PHE A 139 4.80 6.00 0.75
N PHE A 140 4.33 4.82 0.32
CA PHE A 140 2.89 4.54 0.24
C PHE A 140 2.23 4.41 1.61
N MET A 141 2.93 3.93 2.64
CA MET A 141 2.44 4.00 4.03
C MET A 141 2.29 5.44 4.50
N PHE A 142 3.25 6.30 4.20
CA PHE A 142 3.18 7.73 4.51
C PHE A 142 2.03 8.43 3.77
N LEU A 143 1.84 8.15 2.48
CA LEU A 143 0.68 8.66 1.73
C LEU A 143 -0.65 8.21 2.33
N ASN A 144 -0.75 6.94 2.74
CA ASN A 144 -1.94 6.44 3.42
C ASN A 144 -2.22 7.18 4.73
N PHE A 145 -1.17 7.50 5.49
CA PHE A 145 -1.28 8.28 6.72
C PHE A 145 -1.78 9.70 6.44
N ILE A 146 -1.22 10.41 5.47
CA ILE A 146 -1.70 11.75 5.07
C ILE A 146 -3.17 11.69 4.63
N MET A 147 -3.54 10.72 3.80
CA MET A 147 -4.92 10.56 3.33
C MET A 147 -5.90 10.33 4.48
N LEU A 148 -5.51 9.56 5.50
CA LEU A 148 -6.31 9.37 6.70
C LEU A 148 -6.55 10.70 7.43
N PHE A 149 -5.53 11.55 7.55
CA PHE A 149 -5.66 12.90 8.12
C PHE A 149 -6.60 13.78 7.29
N VAL A 150 -6.49 13.76 5.97
CA VAL A 150 -7.38 14.52 5.07
C VAL A 150 -8.85 14.09 5.25
N ILE A 151 -9.11 12.78 5.34
CA ILE A 151 -10.46 12.25 5.58
C ILE A 151 -10.99 12.72 6.93
N LEU A 152 -10.21 12.56 8.00
CA LEU A 152 -10.64 12.96 9.34
C LEU A 152 -10.97 14.46 9.41
N PHE A 153 -10.14 15.30 8.79
CA PHE A 153 -10.37 16.74 8.74
C PHE A 153 -11.63 17.09 7.94
N PHE A 154 -11.86 16.41 6.80
CA PHE A 154 -13.09 16.58 6.02
C PHE A 154 -14.34 16.14 6.79
N VAL A 155 -14.27 15.01 7.50
CA VAL A 155 -15.38 14.52 8.34
C VAL A 155 -15.68 15.52 9.46
N GLN A 156 -14.65 16.04 10.13
CA GLN A 156 -14.80 17.04 11.20
C GLN A 156 -15.33 18.39 10.70
N MET A 157 -15.07 18.77 9.44
CA MET A 157 -15.60 20.02 8.87
C MET A 157 -17.05 19.89 8.37
N VAL A 158 -17.51 18.68 8.08
CA VAL A 158 -18.88 18.39 7.59
C VAL A 158 -19.86 18.14 8.73
N LEU A 159 -19.38 17.73 9.92
CA LEU A 159 -20.16 17.52 11.14
C LEU A 159 -20.35 18.82 11.92
#